data_AF-A0A838PYE2-F1
#
_entry.id   AF-A0A838PYE2-F1
#
_cell.length_a   1.000
_cell.length_b   1.000
_cell.length_c   1.000
_cell.angle_alpha   90.00
_cell.angle_beta   90.00
_cell.angle_gamma   90.00
#
_symmetry.space_group_name_H-M   'P 1'
#
loop_
_entity.id
_entity.type
_entity.pdbx_description
1 polymer ?
#
loop_
_entity_poly.entity_id
_entity_poly.type
_entity_poly.pdbx_seq_one_letter_code
_entity_poly.pdbx_strand_id
1 'polypeptide(L)' 'MALYYQQYATVLALIVAGIGLVAVAFTLSRLVRPDKKYGAKLSTYECGLDPVGQGWSQTHIRYYMFAFMFVVFDVE' A
#
# COMPACT_ATOMS: atom_id res chain seq x y z
N MET A 1 -28.92 22.38 -0.74
CA MET A 1 -27.69 22.35 -1.58
C MET A 1 -26.41 22.54 -0.78
N ALA A 2 -26.30 23.56 0.10
CA ALA A 2 -25.09 23.78 0.90
C ALA A 2 -24.71 22.59 1.81
N LEU A 3 -25.70 21.96 2.47
CA LEU A 3 -25.49 20.79 3.33
C LEU A 3 -24.87 19.59 2.59
N TYR A 4 -25.29 19.37 1.34
CA TYR A 4 -24.74 18.30 0.48
C TYR A 4 -23.24 18.52 0.25
N TYR A 5 -22.83 19.73 -0.17
CA TYR A 5 -21.42 20.05 -0.37
C TYR A 5 -20.59 19.99 0.94
N GLN A 6 -21.18 20.36 2.08
CA GLN A 6 -20.54 20.24 3.38
C GLN A 6 -20.24 18.78 3.75
N GLN A 7 -21.10 17.82 3.39
CA GLN A 7 -20.85 16.40 3.61
C GLN A 7 -19.63 15.90 2.81
N TYR A 8 -19.54 16.25 1.52
CA TYR A 8 -18.34 15.90 0.72
C TYR A 8 -17.08 16.60 1.22
N ALA A 9 -17.17 17.86 1.63
CA ALA A 9 -16.04 18.57 2.23
C ALA A 9 -15.57 17.89 3.53
N THR A 10 -16.50 17.37 4.34
CA THR A 10 -16.17 16.62 5.56
C THR A 10 -15.45 15.31 5.23
N VAL A 11 -15.94 14.55 4.26
CA VAL A 11 -15.27 13.31 3.80
C VAL A 11 -13.88 13.61 3.26
N LEU A 12 -13.73 14.65 2.43
CA LEU A 12 -12.44 15.08 1.90
C LEU A 12 -11.48 15.47 3.03
N ALA A 13 -11.96 16.23 4.02
CA ALA A 13 -11.16 16.63 5.17
C ALA A 13 -10.65 15.41 5.96
N LEU A 14 -11.48 14.38 6.14
CA LEU A 14 -11.06 13.14 6.80
C LEU A 14 -10.03 12.36 6.00
N ILE A 15 -10.17 12.28 4.67
CA ILE A 15 -9.18 11.64 3.80
C ILE A 15 -7.84 12.38 3.90
N VAL A 16 -7.86 13.71 3.80
CA VAL A 16 -6.65 14.54 3.93
C VAL A 16 -6.02 14.38 5.31
N ALA A 17 -6.82 14.39 6.38
CA ALA A 17 -6.33 14.19 7.74
C ALA A 17 -5.70 12.80 7.92
N GLY A 18 -6.33 11.74 7.38
CA GLY A 18 -5.81 10.37 7.45
C GLY A 18 -4.48 10.22 6.71
N ILE A 19 -4.40 10.74 5.47
CA ILE A 19 -3.14 10.76 4.70
C ILE A 19 -2.07 11.57 5.44
N GLY A 20 -2.44 12.74 5.97
CA GLY A 20 -1.55 13.62 6.72
C GLY A 20 -0.99 12.93 7.96
N LEU A 21 -1.82 12.25 8.74
CA LEU A 21 -1.41 11.48 9.92
C LEU A 21 -0.37 10.42 9.56
N VAL A 22 -0.65 9.61 8.53
CA VAL A 22 0.27 8.55 8.09
C VAL A 22 1.59 9.15 7.58
N ALA A 23 1.53 10.20 6.76
CA ALA A 23 2.71 10.88 6.24
C ALA A 23 3.59 11.46 7.37
N VAL A 24 2.98 12.11 8.37
CA VAL A 24 3.68 12.64 9.54
C VAL A 24 4.32 11.51 10.34
N ALA A 25 3.59 10.43 10.62
CA ALA A 25 4.11 9.28 11.37
C ALA A 25 5.32 8.62 10.70
N PHE A 26 5.26 8.38 9.38
CA PHE A 26 6.39 7.82 8.64
C PHE A 26 7.57 8.79 8.55
N THR A 27 7.30 10.09 8.39
CA THR A 27 8.35 11.11 8.32
C THR A 27 9.09 11.24 9.64
N LEU A 28 8.35 11.35 10.75
CA LEU A 28 8.94 11.38 12.10
C LEU A 28 9.72 10.11 12.40
N SER A 29 9.15 8.94 12.08
CA SER A 29 9.84 7.65 12.26
C SER A 29 11.14 7.58 11.46
N ARG A 30 11.18 8.16 10.26
CA ARG A 30 12.38 8.23 9.42
C ARG A 30 13.41 9.22 9.97
N LEU A 31 12.99 10.33 10.57
CA LEU A 31 13.88 11.33 11.17
C LEU A 31 14.51 10.84 12.48
N VAL A 32 13.76 10.12 13.31
CA VAL A 32 14.21 9.67 14.64
C VAL A 32 15.09 8.42 14.56
N ARG A 33 14.84 7.51 13.60
CA ARG A 33 15.56 6.23 13.55
C ARG A 33 17.02 6.38 13.10
N PRO A 34 17.95 5.56 13.61
CA PRO A 34 19.29 5.44 13.04
C PRO A 34 19.26 4.91 11.59
N ASP A 35 19.77 5.68 10.63
CA ASP A 35 19.85 5.26 9.23
C ASP A 35 21.22 4.65 8.91
N LYS A 36 21.39 3.36 9.22
CA LYS A 36 22.55 2.57 8.78
C LYS A 36 22.15 1.66 7.62
N LYS A 37 22.53 2.04 6.39
CA LYS A 37 22.32 1.25 5.17
C LYS A 37 23.57 0.45 4.83
N TYR A 38 23.42 -0.84 4.58
CA TYR A 38 24.49 -1.73 4.11
C TYR A 38 23.88 -2.82 3.24
N GLY A 39 24.66 -3.40 2.32
CA GLY A 39 24.16 -4.28 1.24
C GLY A 39 23.25 -5.40 1.73
N ALA A 40 23.69 -6.18 2.73
CA ALA A 40 22.91 -7.29 3.29
C ALA A 40 21.62 -6.86 4.02
N LYS A 41 21.51 -5.62 4.49
CA LYS A 41 20.26 -5.09 5.09
C LYS A 41 19.23 -4.74 4.02
N LEU A 42 19.70 -4.44 2.81
CA LEU A 42 18.86 -4.02 1.69
C LEU A 42 18.56 -5.18 0.73
N SER A 43 19.18 -6.35 0.91
CA SER A 43 18.88 -7.54 0.12
C SER A 43 17.55 -8.15 0.52
N THR A 44 16.83 -8.71 -0.45
CA THR A 44 15.63 -9.51 -0.22
C THR A 44 15.95 -10.67 0.73
N TYR A 45 15.08 -10.90 1.70
CA TYR A 45 15.26 -11.98 2.67
C TYR A 45 14.87 -13.33 2.06
N GLU A 46 15.81 -14.26 2.00
CA GLU A 46 15.55 -15.67 1.67
C GLU A 46 16.44 -16.61 2.52
N CYS A 47 16.51 -16.38 3.83
CA CYS A 47 17.29 -17.22 4.77
C CYS A 47 18.78 -17.41 4.36
N GLY A 48 19.37 -16.45 3.66
CA GLY A 48 20.76 -16.52 3.16
C GLY A 48 20.92 -17.19 1.79
N LEU A 49 19.82 -17.57 1.13
CA LEU A 49 19.80 -17.96 -0.28
C LEU A 49 19.64 -16.72 -1.17
N ASP A 50 20.09 -16.84 -2.41
CA ASP A 50 19.81 -15.82 -3.43
C ASP A 50 18.32 -15.85 -3.78
N PRO A 51 17.65 -14.69 -3.77
CA PRO A 51 16.21 -14.66 -3.95
C PRO A 51 15.83 -15.19 -5.32
N VAL A 52 14.76 -16.00 -5.39
CA VAL A 52 14.25 -16.48 -6.68
C VAL A 52 13.87 -15.27 -7.54
N GLY A 53 14.47 -15.17 -8.74
CA GLY A 53 14.41 -13.99 -9.59
C GLY A 53 13.00 -13.63 -10.10
N GLN A 54 12.91 -12.46 -10.72
CA GLN A 54 11.68 -11.97 -11.37
C GLN A 54 11.28 -12.92 -12.52
N GLY A 55 10.07 -13.48 -12.45
CA GLY A 55 9.51 -14.36 -13.49
C GLY A 55 9.19 -15.79 -13.04
N TRP A 56 9.57 -16.19 -11.83
CA TRP A 56 9.25 -17.53 -11.27
C TRP A 56 8.16 -17.51 -10.18
N SER A 57 7.50 -16.37 -9.97
CA SER A 57 6.20 -16.38 -9.30
C SER A 57 5.18 -16.95 -10.28
N GLN A 58 4.92 -18.26 -10.19
CA GLN A 58 3.74 -18.90 -10.77
C GLN A 58 2.50 -18.29 -10.11
N THR A 59 2.16 -17.06 -10.49
CA THR A 59 0.99 -16.38 -9.98
C THR A 59 -0.20 -17.15 -10.53
N HIS A 60 -0.93 -17.84 -9.65
CA HIS A 60 -2.03 -18.69 -10.06
C HIS A 60 -3.10 -17.86 -10.78
N ILE A 61 -3.56 -18.35 -11.95
CA ILE A 61 -4.65 -17.74 -12.73
C ILE A 61 -5.94 -17.51 -11.91
N ARG A 62 -6.10 -18.23 -10.80
CA ARG A 62 -7.21 -18.10 -9.85
C ARG A 62 -7.35 -16.68 -9.30
N TYR A 63 -6.24 -15.96 -9.07
CA TYR A 63 -6.31 -14.57 -8.59
C TYR A 63 -6.95 -13.63 -9.64
N TYR A 64 -6.67 -13.87 -10.92
CA TYR A 64 -7.34 -13.17 -12.01
C TYR A 64 -8.83 -13.49 -12.05
N MET A 65 -9.22 -14.77 -11.90
CA MET A 65 -10.64 -15.16 -11.87
C MET A 65 -11.37 -14.47 -10.71
N PHE A 66 -10.76 -14.37 -9.53
CA PHE A 66 -11.36 -13.65 -8.40
C PHE A 66 -11.50 -12.15 -8.66
N ALA A 67 -10.47 -11.50 -9.21
CA ALA A 67 -10.55 -10.07 -9.55
C ALA A 67 -11.59 -9.81 -10.64
N PHE A 68 -11.63 -10.65 -11.69
CA PHE A 68 -12.60 -10.54 -12.77
C PHE A 68 -14.03 -10.73 -12.26
N MET A 69 -14.27 -11.76 -11.46
CA MET A 69 -15.57 -12.03 -10.90
C MET A 69 -16.02 -10.96 -9.90
N PHE A 70 -15.10 -10.40 -9.11
CA PHE A 70 -15.37 -9.23 -8.27
C PHE A 70 -15.86 -8.05 -9.11
N VAL A 71 -15.19 -7.73 -10.22
CA VAL A 71 -15.60 -6.61 -11.09
C VAL A 71 -16.97 -6.86 -11.72
N VAL A 72 -17.28 -8.08 -12.17
CA VAL A 72 -18.59 -8.40 -12.73
C VAL A 72 -19.70 -8.24 -11.67
N PHE A 73 -19.49 -8.76 -10.46
CA PHE A 73 -20.48 -8.67 -9.38
C PHE A 73 -20.57 -7.29 -8.71
N ASP A 74 -19.55 -6.45 -8.79
CA ASP A 74 -19.61 -5.06 -8.31
C ASP A 74 -20.47 -4.18 -9.24
N VAL A 75 -20.63 -4.59 -10.50
CA VAL A 75 -21.43 -3.89 -11.52
C VAL A 75 -22.88 -4.36 -11.57
N GLU A 76 -23.15 -5.65 -11.32
CA GLU A 76 -24.52 -6.20 -11.18
C GLU A 76 -25.23 -5.72 -9.91
#